data_AF-A0A2N2AM81-F1
#
_entry.id   AF-A0A2N2AM81-F1
#
_cell.length_a   1.000
_cell.length_b   1.000
_cell.length_c   1.000
_cell.angle_alpha   90.00
_cell.angle_beta   90.00
_cell.angle_gamma   90.00
#
_symmetry.space_group_name_H-M   'P 1'
#
loop_
_entity.id
_entity.type
_entity.pdbx_description
1 polymer ?
#
loop_
_entity_poly.entity_id
_entity_poly.type
_entity_poly.pdbx_seq_one_letter_code
_entity_poly.pdbx_strand_id
1 'polypeptide(L)'
;MLSIIVPTYNEKKNVFEVASRVGQAMKDRDYEIVFVDDSSDETPEALKQLAGENPRVRFRHRENERGLATAVILGFQEARGDILAVMDADLQHPPELLPVMQDKIQCGFDLVIPSRFIPGGDDGGLSGLRKIVSKTARLIAQVFLRGARLTTDPMSGFFMFKNHVIEGVEFNPVGWKILLEILVKGRCRRIGEVPYRFRPRAGDISKMSWREQWNYLRHICRLVLNSPPDLRFWKFALVGLSGVGVNILVFAVSLRVFGLPVLISSVTASGTAMFSNFLLNDKFTWPDVRRHRLLNRAVRFYLFCSAGIVINAAVLSILHQWLGLNKYLGQLAGIFMATLWNFITNNRWTWGNSPETD
;
A
#
# COMPACT_ATOMS: atom_id res chain seq x y z
N MET A 1 -18.12 -6.54 -20.60
CA MET A 1 -17.37 -5.53 -21.38
C MET A 1 -16.17 -5.02 -20.59
N LEU A 2 -15.07 -4.62 -21.25
CA LEU A 2 -13.91 -3.94 -20.62
C LEU A 2 -13.96 -2.42 -20.85
N SER A 3 -13.83 -1.61 -19.80
CA SER A 3 -13.61 -0.16 -19.95
C SER A 3 -12.15 0.19 -19.68
N ILE A 4 -11.50 0.83 -20.65
CA ILE A 4 -10.09 1.23 -20.57
C ILE A 4 -10.05 2.74 -20.28
N ILE A 5 -9.76 3.09 -19.03
CA ILE A 5 -9.61 4.47 -18.57
C ILE A 5 -8.20 4.97 -18.90
N VAL A 6 -8.13 6.07 -19.65
CA VAL A 6 -6.87 6.69 -20.07
C VAL A 6 -6.86 8.16 -19.67
N PRO A 7 -6.22 8.54 -18.54
CA PRO A 7 -6.07 9.93 -18.18
C PRO A 7 -5.07 10.64 -19.12
N THR A 8 -5.40 11.84 -19.58
CA THR A 8 -4.59 12.62 -20.54
C THR A 8 -4.31 14.04 -20.05
N TYR A 9 -3.09 14.52 -20.34
CA TYR A 9 -2.70 15.91 -20.12
C TYR A 9 -1.60 16.30 -21.12
N ASN A 10 -1.96 17.14 -22.10
CA ASN A 10 -1.12 17.54 -23.22
C ASN A 10 -0.60 16.36 -24.06
N GLU A 11 -1.50 15.47 -24.46
CA GLU A 11 -1.19 14.20 -25.13
C GLU A 11 -1.76 14.10 -26.56
N LYS A 12 -2.03 15.25 -27.22
CA LYS A 12 -2.63 15.36 -28.57
C LYS A 12 -2.15 14.32 -29.59
N LYS A 13 -0.83 14.05 -29.65
CA LYS A 13 -0.26 13.11 -30.61
C LYS A 13 -0.47 11.65 -30.21
N ASN A 14 -0.51 11.37 -28.91
CA ASN A 14 -0.51 10.01 -28.39
C ASN A 14 -1.92 9.41 -28.31
N VAL A 15 -2.98 10.24 -28.20
CA VAL A 15 -4.36 9.72 -28.09
C VAL A 15 -4.79 8.88 -29.29
N PHE A 16 -4.42 9.27 -30.51
CA PHE A 16 -4.72 8.50 -31.73
C PHE A 16 -3.97 7.16 -31.76
N GLU A 17 -2.68 7.18 -31.41
CA GLU A 17 -1.83 5.99 -31.40
C GLU A 17 -2.29 4.98 -30.33
N VAL A 18 -2.62 5.47 -29.13
CA VAL A 18 -3.20 4.65 -28.06
C VAL A 18 -4.48 3.99 -28.52
N ALA A 19 -5.42 4.75 -29.09
CA ALA A 19 -6.70 4.20 -29.53
C ALA A 19 -6.55 3.18 -30.67
N SER A 20 -5.63 3.44 -31.62
CA SER A 20 -5.30 2.51 -32.70
C SER A 20 -4.73 1.19 -32.17
N ARG A 21 -3.71 1.25 -31.30
CA ARG A 21 -3.07 0.05 -30.73
C ARG A 21 -4.00 -0.73 -29.80
N VAL A 22 -4.82 -0.04 -29.00
CA VAL A 22 -5.88 -0.69 -28.21
C VAL A 22 -6.87 -1.39 -29.12
N GLY A 23 -7.32 -0.74 -30.20
CA GLY A 23 -8.25 -1.33 -31.15
C GLY A 23 -7.71 -2.57 -31.86
N GLN A 24 -6.42 -2.57 -32.20
CA GLN A 24 -5.74 -3.75 -32.74
C GLN A 24 -5.62 -4.88 -31.71
N ALA A 25 -5.19 -4.56 -30.49
CA ALA A 25 -5.01 -5.55 -29.42
C ALA A 25 -6.34 -6.20 -28.98
N MET A 26 -7.43 -5.43 -28.98
CA MET A 26 -8.75 -5.84 -28.49
C MET A 26 -9.75 -6.12 -29.61
N LYS A 27 -9.30 -6.32 -30.85
CA LYS A 27 -10.17 -6.42 -32.04
C LYS A 27 -11.32 -7.44 -31.92
N ASP A 28 -11.08 -8.56 -31.24
CA ASP A 28 -12.02 -9.68 -31.08
C ASP A 28 -12.76 -9.66 -29.73
N ARG A 29 -12.73 -8.53 -29.01
CA ARG A 29 -13.21 -8.42 -27.65
C ARG A 29 -14.09 -7.17 -27.49
N ASP A 30 -15.02 -7.23 -26.56
CA ASP A 30 -15.92 -6.10 -26.27
C ASP A 30 -15.26 -5.13 -25.29
N TYR A 31 -15.04 -3.89 -25.75
CA TYR A 31 -14.36 -2.85 -24.99
C TYR A 31 -14.85 -1.44 -25.34
N GLU A 32 -14.63 -0.51 -24.41
CA GLU A 32 -14.64 0.93 -24.65
C GLU A 32 -13.33 1.57 -24.13
N ILE A 33 -12.99 2.73 -24.68
CA ILE A 33 -11.91 3.59 -24.20
C ILE A 33 -12.54 4.85 -23.64
N VAL A 34 -12.23 5.19 -22.40
CA VAL A 34 -12.70 6.39 -21.71
C VAL A 34 -11.50 7.28 -21.44
N PHE A 35 -11.31 8.31 -22.27
CA PHE A 35 -10.32 9.34 -22.02
C PHE A 35 -10.83 10.33 -20.97
N VAL A 36 -10.02 10.65 -19.98
CA VAL A 36 -10.33 11.72 -19.02
C VAL A 36 -9.24 12.77 -19.08
N ASP A 37 -9.61 13.94 -19.58
CA ASP A 37 -8.66 14.94 -20.06
C ASP A 37 -8.66 16.20 -19.22
N ASP A 38 -7.47 16.64 -18.81
CA ASP A 38 -7.24 17.88 -18.06
C ASP A 38 -6.43 18.92 -18.88
N SER A 39 -6.34 18.72 -20.20
CA SER A 39 -5.40 19.44 -21.06
C SER A 39 -5.86 20.87 -21.35
N SER A 40 -4.90 21.78 -21.53
CA SER A 40 -5.20 23.15 -22.00
C SER A 40 -4.66 23.42 -23.41
N ASP A 41 -4.10 22.40 -24.04
CA ASP A 41 -3.65 22.42 -25.43
C ASP A 41 -4.76 21.88 -26.35
N GLU A 42 -4.41 21.47 -27.58
CA GLU A 42 -5.37 20.98 -28.58
C GLU A 42 -5.75 19.48 -28.40
N THR A 43 -5.46 18.89 -27.24
CA THR A 43 -5.83 17.50 -26.92
C THR A 43 -7.37 17.29 -26.91
N PRO A 44 -8.20 18.19 -26.36
CA PRO A 44 -9.67 18.03 -26.38
C PRO A 44 -10.24 17.97 -27.80
N GLU A 45 -9.72 18.76 -28.74
CA GLU A 45 -10.13 18.74 -30.16
C GLU A 45 -9.76 17.41 -30.81
N ALA A 46 -8.57 16.89 -30.53
CA ALA A 46 -8.13 15.57 -30.99
C ALA A 46 -9.04 14.45 -30.45
N LEU A 47 -9.40 14.51 -29.17
CA LEU A 47 -10.32 13.55 -28.54
C LEU A 47 -11.74 13.64 -29.14
N LYS A 48 -12.22 14.85 -29.44
CA LYS A 48 -13.51 15.07 -30.10
C LYS A 48 -13.53 14.47 -31.51
N GLN A 49 -12.46 14.66 -32.28
CA GLN A 49 -12.32 14.04 -33.60
C GLN A 49 -12.33 12.50 -33.47
N LEU A 50 -11.48 11.97 -32.59
CA LEU A 50 -11.34 10.52 -32.39
C LEU A 50 -12.65 9.85 -31.96
N ALA A 51 -13.43 10.48 -31.06
CA ALA A 51 -14.74 9.97 -30.65
C ALA A 51 -15.79 10.04 -31.77
N GLY A 52 -15.66 10.99 -32.72
CA GLY A 52 -16.49 11.06 -33.92
C GLY A 52 -16.20 9.95 -34.93
N GLU A 53 -14.95 9.49 -34.99
CA GLU A 53 -14.50 8.43 -35.91
C GLU A 53 -14.66 7.03 -35.32
N ASN A 54 -14.64 6.89 -33.99
CA ASN A 54 -14.68 5.59 -33.30
C ASN A 54 -15.74 5.56 -32.18
N PRO A 55 -16.85 4.82 -32.37
CA PRO A 55 -17.93 4.76 -31.37
C PRO A 55 -17.55 4.05 -30.06
N ARG A 56 -16.42 3.33 -30.04
CA ARG A 56 -15.87 2.73 -28.81
C ARG A 56 -15.07 3.73 -27.98
N VAL A 57 -14.80 4.93 -28.49
CA VAL A 57 -14.05 5.97 -27.79
C VAL A 57 -15.02 7.00 -27.22
N ARG A 58 -14.88 7.25 -25.92
CA ARG A 58 -15.56 8.33 -25.21
C ARG A 58 -14.50 9.18 -24.51
N PHE A 59 -14.83 10.43 -24.26
CA PHE A 59 -13.96 11.29 -23.48
C PHE A 59 -14.75 12.21 -22.56
N ARG A 60 -14.08 12.65 -21.49
CA ARG A 60 -14.57 13.66 -20.55
C ARG A 60 -13.46 14.67 -20.33
N HIS A 61 -13.65 15.88 -20.84
CA HIS A 61 -12.74 16.99 -20.59
C HIS A 61 -13.15 17.74 -19.31
N ARG A 62 -12.18 18.05 -18.45
CA ARG A 62 -12.38 18.79 -17.19
C ARG A 62 -11.64 20.12 -17.24
N GLU A 63 -12.41 21.20 -17.40
CA GLU A 63 -11.84 22.53 -17.43
C GLU A 63 -11.31 22.94 -16.04
N ASN A 64 -10.08 23.46 -15.99
CA ASN A 64 -9.44 24.01 -14.78
C ASN A 64 -9.23 23.01 -13.63
N GLU A 65 -9.45 21.71 -13.84
CA GLU A 65 -9.06 20.66 -12.91
C GLU A 65 -7.70 20.08 -13.30
N ARG A 66 -6.93 19.61 -12.32
CA ARG A 66 -5.71 18.85 -12.56
C ARG A 66 -5.55 17.73 -11.55
N GLY A 67 -5.36 16.51 -12.03
CA GLY A 67 -4.88 15.42 -11.19
C GLY A 67 -5.12 14.04 -11.78
N LEU A 68 -4.04 13.26 -11.91
CA LEU A 68 -4.10 11.90 -12.46
C LEU A 68 -5.10 11.01 -11.71
N ALA A 69 -5.02 10.97 -10.37
CA ALA A 69 -5.88 10.07 -9.60
C ALA A 69 -7.36 10.51 -9.64
N THR A 70 -7.65 11.81 -9.67
CA THR A 70 -9.03 12.29 -9.79
C THR A 70 -9.59 12.05 -11.19
N ALA A 71 -8.76 12.16 -12.24
CA ALA A 71 -9.11 11.79 -13.61
C ALA A 71 -9.50 10.31 -13.69
N VAL A 72 -8.68 9.44 -13.09
CA VAL A 72 -8.94 7.99 -13.06
C VAL A 72 -10.24 7.68 -12.29
N ILE A 73 -10.49 8.34 -11.16
CA ILE A 73 -11.74 8.15 -10.39
C ILE A 73 -12.97 8.56 -11.21
N LEU A 74 -12.92 9.71 -11.90
CA LEU A 74 -14.00 10.09 -12.80
C LEU A 74 -14.17 9.08 -13.93
N GLY A 75 -13.06 8.56 -14.47
CA GLY A 75 -13.09 7.49 -15.45
C GLY A 75 -13.79 6.23 -14.96
N PHE A 76 -13.64 5.87 -13.67
CA PHE A 76 -14.38 4.75 -13.08
C PHE A 76 -15.89 5.02 -13.04
N GLN A 77 -16.30 6.26 -12.81
CA GLN A 77 -17.72 6.66 -12.78
C GLN A 77 -18.34 6.69 -14.18
N GLU A 78 -17.55 7.05 -15.19
CA GLU A 78 -17.97 7.12 -16.59
C GLU A 78 -17.96 5.78 -17.32
N ALA A 79 -17.23 4.80 -16.77
CA ALA A 79 -17.10 3.46 -17.31
C ALA A 79 -18.42 2.67 -17.26
N ARG A 80 -18.68 1.90 -18.31
CA ARG A 80 -19.87 1.05 -18.48
C ARG A 80 -19.57 -0.44 -18.36
N GLY A 81 -18.28 -0.81 -18.32
CA GLY A 81 -17.82 -2.20 -18.29
C GLY A 81 -17.71 -2.76 -16.87
N ASP A 82 -17.92 -4.06 -16.75
CA ASP A 82 -17.77 -4.80 -15.49
C ASP A 82 -16.30 -5.03 -15.11
N ILE A 83 -15.39 -4.82 -16.06
CA ILE A 83 -13.95 -4.88 -15.90
C ILE A 83 -13.39 -3.51 -16.26
N LEU A 84 -12.55 -2.96 -15.40
CA LEU A 84 -11.91 -1.67 -15.55
C LEU A 84 -10.41 -1.88 -15.74
N ALA A 85 -9.81 -1.20 -16.72
CA ALA A 85 -8.38 -1.09 -16.88
C ALA A 85 -7.97 0.38 -16.82
N VAL A 86 -6.80 0.66 -16.24
CA VAL A 86 -6.20 2.00 -16.24
C VAL A 86 -4.87 1.89 -16.95
N MET A 87 -4.59 2.80 -17.87
CA MET A 87 -3.26 2.93 -18.48
C MET A 87 -2.94 4.37 -18.87
N ASP A 88 -1.66 4.76 -18.76
CA ASP A 88 -1.17 6.06 -19.23
C ASP A 88 -1.21 6.20 -20.77
N ALA A 89 -1.37 7.44 -21.25
CA ALA A 89 -1.42 7.75 -22.67
C ALA A 89 -0.05 7.84 -23.36
N ASP A 90 1.05 7.80 -22.62
CA ASP A 90 2.41 8.11 -23.12
C ASP A 90 3.13 6.96 -23.86
N LEU A 91 2.37 5.92 -24.24
CA LEU A 91 2.83 4.72 -24.95
C LEU A 91 3.88 3.88 -24.20
N GLN A 92 4.18 4.18 -22.93
CA GLN A 92 5.07 3.33 -22.11
C GLN A 92 4.40 2.00 -21.73
N HIS A 93 3.07 2.02 -21.60
CA HIS A 93 2.26 0.85 -21.32
C HIS A 93 1.83 0.17 -22.64
N PRO A 94 2.19 -1.11 -22.87
CA PRO A 94 1.82 -1.82 -24.08
C PRO A 94 0.34 -2.25 -24.06
N PRO A 95 -0.54 -1.71 -24.94
CA PRO A 95 -1.94 -2.16 -25.03
C PRO A 95 -2.08 -3.65 -25.34
N GLU A 96 -1.05 -4.26 -25.93
CA GLU A 96 -1.01 -5.67 -26.29
C GLU A 96 -1.09 -6.61 -25.06
N LEU A 97 -0.91 -6.09 -23.84
CA LEU A 97 -1.13 -6.86 -22.61
C LEU A 97 -2.58 -6.90 -22.16
N LEU A 98 -3.45 -6.01 -22.66
CA LEU A 98 -4.86 -5.96 -22.25
C LEU A 98 -5.58 -7.31 -22.42
N PRO A 99 -5.43 -8.06 -23.53
CA PRO A 99 -6.05 -9.39 -23.67
C PRO A 99 -5.56 -10.37 -22.60
N VAL A 100 -4.25 -10.43 -22.37
CA VAL A 100 -3.63 -11.33 -21.38
C VAL A 100 -4.09 -11.01 -19.96
N MET A 101 -4.22 -9.72 -19.65
CA MET A 101 -4.73 -9.27 -18.36
C MET A 101 -6.21 -9.64 -18.20
N GLN A 102 -7.02 -9.47 -19.24
CA GLN A 102 -8.43 -9.81 -19.22
C GLN A 102 -8.64 -11.33 -19.06
N ASP A 103 -7.82 -12.16 -19.71
CA ASP A 103 -7.87 -13.61 -19.56
C ASP A 103 -7.59 -14.03 -18.11
N LYS A 104 -6.63 -13.39 -17.44
CA LYS A 104 -6.40 -13.61 -16.00
C LYS A 104 -7.61 -13.19 -15.16
N ILE A 105 -8.23 -12.04 -15.43
CA ILE A 105 -9.45 -11.64 -14.72
C ILE A 105 -10.56 -12.70 -14.88
N GLN A 106 -10.71 -13.25 -16.08
CA GLN A 106 -11.65 -14.34 -16.38
C GLN A 106 -11.28 -15.65 -15.67
N CYS A 107 -10.00 -15.95 -15.48
CA CYS A 107 -9.52 -17.07 -14.65
C CYS A 107 -9.74 -16.89 -13.13
N GLY A 108 -10.42 -15.82 -12.71
CA GLY A 108 -10.82 -15.62 -11.32
C GLY A 108 -9.90 -14.72 -10.50
N PHE A 109 -8.98 -13.97 -11.14
CA PHE A 109 -8.29 -12.87 -10.48
C PHE A 109 -9.22 -11.65 -10.36
N ASP A 110 -9.08 -10.89 -9.26
CA ASP A 110 -9.86 -9.67 -9.02
C ASP A 110 -9.13 -8.43 -9.52
N LEU A 111 -7.79 -8.46 -9.47
CA LEU A 111 -6.88 -7.41 -9.90
C LEU A 111 -5.67 -8.04 -10.58
N VAL A 112 -5.28 -7.51 -11.73
CA VAL A 112 -4.12 -7.92 -12.51
C VAL A 112 -3.23 -6.72 -12.78
N ILE A 113 -1.95 -6.84 -12.46
CA ILE A 113 -0.96 -5.76 -12.54
C ILE A 113 0.22 -6.21 -13.40
N PRO A 114 0.49 -5.53 -14.52
CA PRO A 114 1.75 -5.69 -15.22
C PRO A 114 2.91 -5.27 -14.31
N SER A 115 3.84 -6.18 -14.07
CA SER A 115 4.98 -5.95 -13.17
C SER A 115 6.30 -6.00 -13.91
N ARG A 116 7.17 -5.06 -13.57
CA ARG A 116 8.57 -4.98 -14.02
C ARG A 116 9.50 -5.90 -13.22
N PHE A 117 9.03 -6.45 -12.10
CA PHE A 117 9.87 -7.10 -11.08
C PHE A 117 9.61 -8.60 -10.94
N ILE A 118 8.88 -9.21 -11.87
CA ILE A 118 8.70 -10.67 -11.98
C ILE A 118 9.51 -11.23 -13.17
N PRO A 119 9.76 -12.55 -13.23
CA PRO A 119 10.48 -13.16 -14.36
C PRO A 119 9.85 -12.78 -15.72
N GLY A 120 10.67 -12.21 -16.61
CA GLY A 120 10.24 -11.69 -17.92
C GLY A 120 9.91 -10.19 -17.95
N GLY A 121 9.74 -9.55 -16.78
CA GLY A 121 9.59 -8.11 -16.64
C GLY A 121 10.92 -7.36 -16.71
N ASP A 122 10.88 -6.08 -17.04
CA ASP A 122 12.07 -5.22 -17.11
C ASP A 122 11.74 -3.76 -16.77
N ASP A 123 12.58 -3.12 -15.96
CA ASP A 123 12.51 -1.70 -15.61
C ASP A 123 13.52 -0.84 -16.41
N GLY A 124 14.05 -1.37 -17.50
CA GLY A 124 15.07 -0.78 -18.37
C GLY A 124 14.80 0.65 -18.85
N GLY A 125 13.53 1.07 -18.94
CA GLY A 125 13.14 2.45 -19.24
C GLY A 125 13.48 3.49 -18.15
N LEU A 126 13.95 3.07 -16.97
CA LEU A 126 14.38 3.97 -15.89
C LEU A 126 15.90 4.12 -15.85
N SER A 127 16.39 5.36 -15.71
CA SER A 127 17.82 5.65 -15.57
C SER A 127 18.29 5.68 -14.11
N GLY A 128 19.46 5.09 -13.82
CA GLY A 128 20.23 5.19 -12.56
C GLY A 128 19.45 5.59 -11.28
N LEU A 129 19.56 6.85 -10.87
CA LEU A 129 18.91 7.43 -9.69
C LEU A 129 17.39 7.21 -9.62
N ARG A 130 16.69 7.20 -10.77
CA ARG A 130 15.25 6.92 -10.82
C ARG A 130 14.92 5.48 -10.42
N LYS A 131 15.79 4.52 -10.74
CA LYS A 131 15.65 3.13 -10.26
C LYS A 131 15.76 3.06 -8.74
N ILE A 132 16.72 3.78 -8.16
CA ILE A 132 16.88 3.84 -6.69
C ILE A 132 15.64 4.46 -6.05
N VAL A 133 15.16 5.59 -6.56
CA VAL A 133 13.98 6.25 -5.98
C VAL A 133 12.72 5.39 -6.15
N SER A 134 12.55 4.75 -7.30
CA SER A 134 11.45 3.80 -7.52
C SER A 134 11.51 2.62 -6.56
N LYS A 135 12.71 2.04 -6.35
CA LYS A 135 12.93 0.95 -5.39
C LYS A 135 12.62 1.40 -3.95
N THR A 136 13.05 2.58 -3.55
CA THR A 136 12.80 3.14 -2.21
C THR A 136 11.33 3.43 -2.00
N ALA A 137 10.65 4.07 -2.95
CA ALA A 137 9.21 4.30 -2.88
C ALA A 137 8.44 2.99 -2.76
N ARG A 138 8.77 1.99 -3.60
CA ARG A 138 8.17 0.66 -3.52
C ARG A 138 8.37 0.01 -2.14
N LEU A 139 9.58 0.07 -1.60
CA LEU A 139 9.88 -0.49 -0.28
C LEU A 139 9.09 0.23 0.82
N ILE A 140 8.99 1.56 0.77
CA ILE A 140 8.17 2.33 1.71
C ILE A 140 6.72 1.87 1.64
N ALA A 141 6.11 1.79 0.46
CA ALA A 141 4.74 1.28 0.33
C ALA A 141 4.60 -0.13 0.94
N GLN A 142 5.51 -1.05 0.62
CA GLN A 142 5.46 -2.43 1.12
C GLN A 142 5.69 -2.54 2.63
N VAL A 143 6.50 -1.66 3.23
CA VAL A 143 6.70 -1.64 4.69
C VAL A 143 5.44 -1.14 5.39
N PHE A 144 4.85 -0.05 4.93
CA PHE A 144 3.77 0.64 5.64
C PHE A 144 2.37 0.13 5.32
N LEU A 145 2.15 -0.44 4.13
CA LEU A 145 0.83 -0.86 3.65
C LEU A 145 0.83 -2.35 3.34
N ARG A 146 -0.06 -3.10 4.01
CA ARG A 146 -0.21 -4.54 3.77
C ARG A 146 -0.66 -4.84 2.34
N GLY A 147 -1.58 -4.03 1.80
CA GLY A 147 -2.07 -4.17 0.42
C GLY A 147 -0.96 -4.08 -0.63
N ALA A 148 0.05 -3.23 -0.40
CA ALA A 148 1.20 -3.09 -1.28
C ALA A 148 2.12 -4.32 -1.31
N ARG A 149 2.04 -5.20 -0.31
CA ARG A 149 2.82 -6.46 -0.24
C ARG A 149 2.24 -7.57 -1.11
N LEU A 150 1.02 -7.40 -1.61
CA LEU A 150 0.32 -8.39 -2.44
C LEU A 150 0.81 -8.40 -3.90
N THR A 151 1.64 -7.43 -4.28
CA THR A 151 2.23 -7.30 -5.62
C THR A 151 3.69 -6.91 -5.51
N THR A 152 4.48 -7.31 -6.50
CA THR A 152 5.86 -6.88 -6.66
C THR A 152 5.97 -5.46 -7.21
N ASP A 153 4.93 -4.90 -7.85
CA ASP A 153 4.93 -3.54 -8.40
C ASP A 153 3.68 -2.71 -7.98
N PRO A 154 3.54 -2.34 -6.70
CA PRO A 154 2.39 -1.57 -6.19
C PRO A 154 2.33 -0.13 -6.72
N MET A 155 3.32 0.28 -7.51
CA MET A 155 3.47 1.66 -8.01
C MET A 155 3.06 1.80 -9.48
N SER A 156 2.60 0.72 -10.12
CA SER A 156 2.21 0.70 -11.53
C SER A 156 1.05 1.67 -11.84
N GLY A 157 1.15 2.35 -12.99
CA GLY A 157 0.04 3.11 -13.59
C GLY A 157 -0.82 2.25 -14.52
N PHE A 158 -0.40 1.02 -14.81
CA PHE A 158 -1.12 0.05 -15.62
C PHE A 158 -1.65 -1.07 -14.73
N PHE A 159 -2.96 -1.27 -14.71
CA PHE A 159 -3.60 -2.37 -13.99
C PHE A 159 -5.04 -2.58 -14.48
N MET A 160 -5.61 -3.76 -14.22
CA MET A 160 -6.98 -4.12 -14.59
C MET A 160 -7.66 -4.86 -13.45
N PHE A 161 -8.93 -4.57 -13.18
CA PHE A 161 -9.66 -5.17 -12.07
C PHE A 161 -11.16 -5.27 -12.36
N LYS A 162 -11.85 -6.12 -11.61
CA LYS A 162 -13.31 -6.25 -11.67
C LYS A 162 -13.97 -5.09 -10.93
N ASN A 163 -15.06 -4.53 -11.46
CA ASN A 163 -15.73 -3.37 -10.89
C ASN A 163 -16.11 -3.55 -9.40
N HIS A 164 -16.48 -4.76 -8.97
CA HIS A 164 -16.81 -5.07 -7.57
C HIS A 164 -15.67 -4.75 -6.57
N VAL A 165 -14.41 -4.69 -7.03
CA VAL A 165 -13.25 -4.37 -6.18
C VAL A 165 -13.38 -2.97 -5.57
N ILE A 166 -14.01 -2.04 -6.29
CA ILE A 166 -14.13 -0.63 -5.87
C ILE A 166 -15.54 -0.28 -5.39
N GLU A 167 -16.43 -1.26 -5.30
CA GLU A 167 -17.81 -1.06 -4.89
C GLU A 167 -17.92 -0.64 -3.42
N GLY A 168 -18.52 0.53 -3.18
CA GLY A 168 -18.63 1.13 -1.85
C GLY A 168 -17.31 1.69 -1.29
N VAL A 169 -16.29 1.86 -2.13
CA VAL A 169 -15.00 2.42 -1.72
C VAL A 169 -14.96 3.92 -1.95
N GLU A 170 -14.73 4.68 -0.89
CA GLU A 170 -14.46 6.12 -0.99
C GLU A 170 -12.97 6.38 -1.21
N PHE A 171 -12.64 6.84 -2.42
CA PHE A 171 -11.29 7.25 -2.78
C PHE A 171 -11.00 8.68 -2.29
N ASN A 172 -9.81 8.90 -1.71
CA ASN A 172 -9.35 10.24 -1.35
C ASN A 172 -7.84 10.39 -1.61
N PRO A 173 -7.43 10.18 -2.88
CA PRO A 173 -6.03 10.11 -3.24
C PRO A 173 -5.33 11.45 -3.04
N VAL A 174 -4.05 11.39 -2.69
CA VAL A 174 -3.15 12.54 -2.80
C VAL A 174 -2.22 12.27 -3.98
N GLY A 175 -2.34 13.04 -5.05
CA GLY A 175 -1.47 12.91 -6.22
C GLY A 175 -1.94 11.84 -7.21
N TRP A 176 -1.07 10.88 -7.55
CA TRP A 176 -1.21 10.09 -8.78
C TRP A 176 -1.18 8.56 -8.58
N LYS A 177 -0.98 8.05 -7.36
CA LYS A 177 -0.82 6.61 -7.11
C LYS A 177 -2.15 5.93 -6.72
N ILE A 178 -3.09 5.93 -7.65
CA ILE A 178 -4.44 5.36 -7.46
C ILE A 178 -4.43 3.84 -7.19
N LEU A 179 -3.46 3.10 -7.74
CA LEU A 179 -3.32 1.66 -7.47
C LEU A 179 -3.12 1.37 -5.98
N LEU A 180 -2.41 2.24 -5.24
CA LEU A 180 -2.25 2.06 -3.79
C LEU A 180 -3.58 2.22 -3.03
N GLU A 181 -4.46 3.12 -3.48
CA GLU A 181 -5.80 3.22 -2.88
C GLU A 181 -6.59 1.93 -3.12
N ILE A 182 -6.54 1.36 -4.33
CA ILE A 182 -7.22 0.10 -4.66
C ILE A 182 -6.63 -1.07 -3.86
N LEU A 183 -5.30 -1.15 -3.72
CA LEU A 183 -4.65 -2.21 -2.94
C LEU A 183 -4.98 -2.14 -1.44
N VAL A 184 -5.21 -0.94 -0.89
CA VAL A 184 -5.47 -0.74 0.54
C VAL A 184 -6.96 -0.79 0.87
N LYS A 185 -7.81 -0.18 0.04
CA LYS A 185 -9.24 -0.01 0.30
C LYS A 185 -10.14 -0.92 -0.52
N GLY A 186 -9.65 -1.40 -1.67
CA GLY A 186 -10.40 -2.26 -2.56
C GLY A 186 -10.58 -3.67 -2.02
N ARG A 187 -11.63 -4.34 -2.47
CA ARG A 187 -11.99 -5.72 -2.10
C ARG A 187 -11.25 -6.74 -2.97
N CYS A 188 -9.92 -6.69 -2.99
CA CYS A 188 -9.08 -7.59 -3.76
C CYS A 188 -8.76 -8.87 -2.97
N ARG A 189 -9.24 -10.04 -3.40
CA ARG A 189 -8.87 -11.33 -2.79
C ARG A 189 -7.77 -12.03 -3.57
N ARG A 190 -7.83 -11.99 -4.91
CA ARG A 190 -6.87 -12.63 -5.81
C ARG A 190 -6.19 -11.61 -6.72
N ILE A 191 -4.88 -11.43 -6.53
CA ILE A 191 -4.06 -10.54 -7.35
C ILE A 191 -3.14 -11.36 -8.25
N GLY A 192 -3.13 -11.02 -9.55
CA GLY A 192 -2.28 -11.64 -10.55
C GLY A 192 -1.27 -10.63 -11.10
N GLU A 193 -0.10 -11.12 -11.50
CA GLU A 193 0.91 -10.31 -12.17
C GLU A 193 1.19 -10.84 -13.58
N VAL A 194 1.50 -9.92 -14.50
CA VAL A 194 1.91 -10.21 -15.89
C VAL A 194 3.26 -9.52 -16.14
N PRO A 195 4.28 -10.20 -16.68
CA PRO A 195 5.55 -9.54 -16.93
C PRO A 195 5.40 -8.47 -18.01
N TYR A 196 6.00 -7.30 -17.82
CA TYR A 196 6.15 -6.33 -18.91
C TYR A 196 7.48 -5.59 -18.88
N ARG A 197 7.89 -5.11 -20.05
CA ARG A 197 9.10 -4.30 -20.22
C ARG A 197 8.74 -2.82 -20.30
N PHE A 198 9.23 -2.05 -19.33
CA PHE A 198 9.00 -0.61 -19.26
C PHE A 198 9.87 0.10 -20.29
N ARG A 199 9.23 0.75 -21.27
CA ARG A 199 9.92 1.48 -22.33
C ARG A 199 10.29 2.89 -21.87
N PRO A 200 11.41 3.46 -22.34
CA PRO A 200 11.70 4.88 -22.11
C PRO A 200 10.61 5.76 -22.76
N ARG A 201 10.23 6.84 -22.08
CA ARG A 201 9.24 7.79 -22.62
C ARG A 201 9.81 8.49 -23.84
N ALA A 202 9.04 8.56 -24.93
CA ALA A 202 9.42 9.31 -26.11
C ALA A 202 9.31 10.82 -25.80
N GLY A 203 10.43 11.43 -25.42
CA GLY A 203 10.58 12.90 -25.49
C GLY A 203 10.40 13.70 -24.21
N ASP A 204 10.57 13.15 -22.99
CA ASP A 204 10.60 14.04 -21.82
C ASP A 204 11.54 13.69 -20.66
N ILE A 205 12.23 14.72 -20.19
CA ILE A 205 13.15 14.71 -19.04
C ILE A 205 12.30 15.02 -17.81
N SER A 206 11.58 14.02 -17.29
CA SER A 206 10.83 14.19 -16.04
C SER A 206 11.75 14.72 -14.92
N LYS A 207 11.57 15.99 -14.55
CA LYS A 207 12.23 16.60 -13.40
C LYS A 207 11.56 16.01 -12.16
N MET A 208 12.31 15.18 -11.42
CA MET A 208 11.88 14.66 -10.13
C MET A 208 11.63 15.83 -9.16
N SER A 209 10.37 16.24 -9.05
CA SER A 209 10.00 17.33 -8.16
C SER A 209 9.92 16.82 -6.72
N TRP A 210 10.55 17.55 -5.79
CA TRP A 210 10.43 17.28 -4.36
C TRP A 210 8.99 17.34 -3.86
N ARG A 211 8.13 18.15 -4.50
CA ARG A 211 6.70 18.23 -4.16
C ARG A 211 5.99 16.90 -4.40
N GLU A 212 6.33 16.20 -5.48
CA GLU A 212 5.76 14.89 -5.79
C GLU A 212 6.19 13.86 -4.74
N GLN A 213 7.46 13.84 -4.36
CA GLN A 213 7.95 12.94 -3.30
C GLN A 213 7.24 13.20 -1.95
N TRP A 214 7.01 14.45 -1.60
CA TRP A 214 6.27 14.81 -0.39
C TRP A 214 4.79 14.42 -0.47
N ASN A 215 4.14 14.65 -1.62
CA ASN A 215 2.77 14.22 -1.87
C ASN A 215 2.63 12.71 -1.74
N TYR A 216 3.60 11.94 -2.24
CA TYR A 216 3.66 10.49 -2.08
C TYR A 216 3.75 10.07 -0.60
N LEU A 217 4.66 10.65 0.19
CA LEU A 217 4.76 10.34 1.61
C LEU A 217 3.48 10.71 2.38
N ARG A 218 2.89 11.87 2.08
CA ARG A 218 1.59 12.30 2.62
C ARG A 218 0.49 11.30 2.26
N HIS A 219 0.51 10.77 1.04
CA HIS A 219 -0.43 9.75 0.59
C HIS A 219 -0.30 8.46 1.39
N ILE A 220 0.93 7.95 1.58
CA ILE A 220 1.19 6.77 2.41
C ILE A 220 0.69 6.99 3.84
N CYS A 221 1.04 8.12 4.47
CA CYS A 221 0.57 8.44 5.81
C CYS A 221 -0.97 8.46 5.89
N ARG A 222 -1.63 9.07 4.90
CA ARG A 222 -3.10 9.10 4.83
C ARG A 222 -3.69 7.69 4.71
N LEU A 223 -3.11 6.84 3.86
CA LEU A 223 -3.56 5.45 3.69
C LEU A 223 -3.39 4.65 4.99
N VAL A 224 -2.25 4.79 5.67
CA VAL A 224 -2.03 4.15 6.97
C VAL A 224 -3.05 4.62 8.01
N LEU A 225 -3.31 5.93 8.10
CA LEU A 225 -4.26 6.48 9.08
C LEU A 225 -5.71 6.05 8.80
N ASN A 226 -6.08 5.90 7.53
CA ASN A 226 -7.43 5.50 7.12
C ASN A 226 -7.63 3.99 7.05
N SER A 227 -6.58 3.18 7.21
CA SER A 227 -6.62 1.72 7.22
C SER A 227 -6.36 1.20 8.65
N PRO A 228 -7.41 0.82 9.41
CA PRO A 228 -7.23 0.28 10.76
C PRO A 228 -6.22 -0.89 10.85
N PRO A 229 -6.21 -1.86 9.90
CA PRO A 229 -5.22 -2.94 9.91
C PRO A 229 -3.76 -2.48 9.79
N ASP A 230 -3.49 -1.43 9.01
CA ASP A 230 -2.15 -0.87 8.82
C ASP A 230 -1.75 0.06 9.98
N LEU A 231 -2.71 0.77 10.58
CA LEU A 231 -2.50 1.67 11.71
C LEU A 231 -2.14 0.95 13.02
N ARG A 232 -2.65 -0.28 13.22
CA ARG A 232 -2.50 -1.05 14.48
C ARG A 232 -1.04 -1.23 14.92
N PHE A 233 -0.11 -1.47 13.99
CA PHE A 233 1.30 -1.63 14.35
C PHE A 233 1.87 -0.35 14.96
N TRP A 234 1.56 0.80 14.39
CA TRP A 234 2.05 2.10 14.84
C TRP A 234 1.43 2.50 16.18
N LYS A 235 0.13 2.23 16.39
CA LYS A 235 -0.51 2.39 17.69
C LYS A 235 0.13 1.49 18.75
N PHE A 236 0.39 0.22 18.41
CA PHE A 236 1.05 -0.72 19.31
C PHE A 236 2.46 -0.25 19.70
N ALA A 237 3.26 0.21 18.73
CA ALA A 237 4.58 0.75 18.98
C ALA A 237 4.55 2.00 19.86
N LEU A 238 3.59 2.91 19.64
CA LEU A 238 3.38 4.11 20.46
C LEU A 238 2.99 3.75 21.91
N VAL A 239 2.10 2.77 22.09
CA VAL A 239 1.75 2.24 23.42
C VAL A 239 2.99 1.62 24.07
N GLY A 240 3.75 0.81 23.35
CA GLY A 240 5.01 0.23 23.83
C GLY A 240 6.00 1.29 24.33
N LEU A 241 6.18 2.36 23.57
CA LEU A 241 7.01 3.52 23.95
C LEU A 241 6.49 4.20 25.22
N SER A 242 5.18 4.40 25.34
CA SER A 242 4.58 4.94 26.57
C SER A 242 4.83 4.05 27.79
N GLY A 243 4.81 2.72 27.59
CA GLY A 243 5.11 1.74 28.63
C GLY A 243 6.55 1.84 29.15
N VAL A 244 7.51 2.20 28.30
CA VAL A 244 8.89 2.49 28.74
C VAL A 244 8.90 3.68 29.71
N GLY A 245 8.15 4.75 29.39
CA GLY A 245 8.00 5.90 30.28
C GLY A 245 7.35 5.54 31.62
N VAL A 246 6.27 4.75 31.60
CA VAL A 246 5.61 4.25 32.81
C VAL A 246 6.57 3.40 33.65
N ASN A 247 7.34 2.51 33.01
CA ASN A 247 8.31 1.66 33.70
C ASN A 247 9.35 2.50 34.46
N ILE A 248 9.99 3.45 33.77
CA ILE A 248 11.01 4.32 34.37
C ILE A 248 10.43 5.12 35.54
N LEU A 249 9.23 5.67 35.38
CA LEU A 249 8.56 6.45 36.43
C LEU A 249 8.25 5.60 37.67
N VAL A 250 7.60 4.45 37.49
CA VAL A 250 7.23 3.56 38.60
C VAL A 250 8.47 3.00 39.30
N PHE A 251 9.52 2.68 38.54
CA PHE A 251 10.80 2.24 39.08
C PHE A 251 11.43 3.32 39.96
N ALA A 252 11.49 4.57 39.48
CA ALA A 252 12.04 5.69 40.22
C ALA A 252 11.24 6.01 41.50
N VAL A 253 9.92 5.98 41.44
CA VAL A 253 9.04 6.18 42.61
C VAL A 253 9.22 5.07 43.63
N SER A 254 9.24 3.80 43.19
CA SER A 254 9.44 2.64 44.07
C SER A 254 10.75 2.71 44.84
N LEU A 255 11.83 3.12 44.17
CA LEU A 255 13.15 3.28 44.79
C LEU A 255 13.23 4.50 45.71
N ARG A 256 12.82 5.68 45.23
CA ARG A 256 13.10 6.95 45.91
C ARG A 256 12.08 7.32 46.97
N VAL A 257 10.80 6.95 46.76
CA VAL A 257 9.71 7.32 47.66
C VAL A 257 9.43 6.21 48.65
N PHE A 258 9.37 4.96 48.18
CA PHE A 258 9.01 3.81 49.01
C PHE A 258 10.22 3.05 49.57
N GLY A 259 11.44 3.36 49.11
CA GLY A 259 12.67 2.71 49.59
C GLY A 259 12.73 1.21 49.29
N LEU A 260 12.00 0.74 48.27
CA LEU A 260 11.92 -0.69 47.96
C LEU A 260 13.24 -1.21 47.38
N PRO A 261 13.62 -2.48 47.63
CA PRO A 261 14.77 -3.10 46.98
C PRO A 261 14.71 -3.04 45.45
N VAL A 262 15.87 -2.98 44.79
CA VAL A 262 16.00 -2.81 43.32
C VAL A 262 15.22 -3.87 42.55
N LEU A 263 15.34 -5.14 42.94
CA LEU A 263 14.65 -6.23 42.26
C LEU A 263 13.13 -6.10 42.37
N ILE A 264 12.63 -5.79 43.57
CA ILE A 264 11.19 -5.59 43.80
C ILE A 264 10.68 -4.40 42.98
N SER A 265 11.40 -3.28 43.01
CA SER A 265 11.08 -2.09 42.21
C SER A 265 11.04 -2.37 40.71
N SER A 266 11.95 -3.20 40.20
CA SER A 266 12.00 -3.55 38.77
C SER A 266 10.81 -4.43 38.35
N VAL A 267 10.46 -5.42 39.18
CA VAL A 267 9.32 -6.32 38.93
C VAL A 267 8.00 -5.55 39.00
N THR A 268 7.81 -4.69 40.02
CA THR A 268 6.59 -3.88 40.15
C THR A 268 6.44 -2.90 38.99
N ALA A 269 7.51 -2.21 38.60
CA ALA A 269 7.51 -1.30 37.46
C ALA A 269 7.17 -2.02 36.14
N SER A 270 7.78 -3.19 35.90
CA SER A 270 7.54 -3.98 34.69
C SER A 270 6.10 -4.51 34.64
N GLY A 271 5.59 -5.04 35.76
CA GLY A 271 4.20 -5.48 35.87
C GLY A 271 3.21 -4.35 35.62
N THR A 272 3.47 -3.17 36.16
CA THR A 272 2.62 -1.98 36.01
C THR A 272 2.64 -1.44 34.58
N ALA A 273 3.82 -1.38 33.96
CA ALA A 273 3.97 -0.97 32.58
C ALA A 273 3.28 -1.95 31.61
N MET A 274 3.41 -3.26 31.83
CA MET A 274 2.70 -4.27 31.03
C MET A 274 1.18 -4.14 31.18
N PHE A 275 0.68 -3.88 32.40
CA PHE A 275 -0.74 -3.67 32.64
C PHE A 275 -1.26 -2.40 31.94
N SER A 276 -0.52 -1.30 32.03
CA SER A 276 -0.83 -0.05 31.31
C SER A 276 -0.87 -0.29 29.79
N ASN A 277 0.15 -0.97 29.25
CA ASN A 277 0.20 -1.32 27.83
C ASN A 277 -0.97 -2.20 27.41
N PHE A 278 -1.37 -3.16 28.23
CA PHE A 278 -2.55 -3.99 27.97
C PHE A 278 -3.83 -3.14 27.88
N LEU A 279 -4.08 -2.29 28.88
CA LEU A 279 -5.28 -1.43 28.91
C LEU A 279 -5.32 -0.46 27.72
N LEU A 280 -4.19 0.17 27.40
CA LEU A 280 -4.08 1.07 26.26
C LEU A 280 -4.27 0.31 24.94
N ASN A 281 -3.65 -0.85 24.76
CA ASN A 281 -3.83 -1.64 23.55
C ASN A 281 -5.27 -2.12 23.36
N ASP A 282 -5.92 -2.57 24.44
CA ASP A 282 -7.33 -3.00 24.40
C ASP A 282 -8.26 -1.83 24.05
N LYS A 283 -7.97 -0.62 24.56
CA LYS A 283 -8.82 0.56 24.34
C LYS A 283 -8.54 1.33 23.05
N PHE A 284 -7.28 1.45 22.64
CA PHE A 284 -6.82 2.36 21.59
C PHE A 284 -6.33 1.65 20.32
N THR A 285 -5.58 0.55 20.47
CA THR A 285 -5.00 -0.20 19.35
C THR A 285 -6.02 -1.12 18.69
N TRP A 286 -6.78 -1.87 19.49
CA TRP A 286 -7.80 -2.83 19.04
C TRP A 286 -9.19 -2.54 19.64
N PRO A 287 -9.74 -1.32 19.48
CA PRO A 287 -11.04 -0.96 20.06
C PRO A 287 -12.20 -1.80 19.51
N ASP A 288 -12.05 -2.28 18.29
CA ASP A 288 -13.06 -2.90 17.43
C ASP A 288 -13.15 -4.43 17.53
N VAL A 289 -12.17 -5.10 18.16
CA VAL A 289 -12.03 -6.58 18.10
C VAL A 289 -11.96 -7.25 19.48
N ARG A 290 -12.75 -6.77 20.45
CA ARG A 290 -12.76 -7.25 21.85
C ARG A 290 -13.68 -8.46 22.09
N ARG A 291 -13.39 -9.63 21.50
CA ARG A 291 -14.27 -10.82 21.60
C ARG A 291 -14.06 -11.71 22.83
N HIS A 292 -12.82 -11.97 23.26
CA HIS A 292 -12.54 -12.84 24.43
C HIS A 292 -12.82 -12.15 25.76
N ARG A 293 -12.95 -12.88 26.88
CA ARG A 293 -12.99 -12.27 28.23
C ARG A 293 -11.70 -11.50 28.51
N LEU A 294 -11.81 -10.37 29.23
CA LEU A 294 -10.68 -9.48 29.52
C LEU A 294 -9.49 -10.20 30.16
N LEU A 295 -9.75 -11.12 31.11
CA LEU A 295 -8.72 -11.92 31.76
C LEU A 295 -7.93 -12.79 30.77
N ASN A 296 -8.61 -13.47 29.84
CA ASN A 296 -7.95 -14.32 28.85
C ASN A 296 -7.06 -13.48 27.91
N ARG A 297 -7.50 -12.27 27.54
CA ARG A 297 -6.68 -11.35 26.74
C ARG A 297 -5.46 -10.88 27.52
N ALA A 298 -5.63 -10.54 28.79
CA ALA A 298 -4.53 -10.13 29.66
C ALA A 298 -3.49 -11.24 29.80
N VAL A 299 -3.91 -12.48 30.11
CA VAL A 299 -2.98 -13.62 30.24
C VAL A 299 -2.20 -13.87 28.94
N ARG A 300 -2.88 -13.88 27.79
CA ARG A 300 -2.21 -14.03 26.48
C ARG A 300 -1.23 -12.90 26.20
N PHE A 301 -1.62 -11.66 26.46
CA PHE A 301 -0.75 -10.50 26.29
C PHE A 301 0.53 -10.63 27.12
N TYR A 302 0.41 -10.97 28.40
CA TYR A 302 1.56 -11.18 29.26
C TYR A 302 2.47 -12.30 28.75
N LEU A 303 1.88 -13.46 28.42
CA LEU A 303 2.63 -14.61 27.90
C LEU A 303 3.44 -14.24 26.63
N PHE A 304 2.80 -13.60 25.66
CA PHE A 304 3.49 -13.24 24.41
C PHE A 304 4.55 -12.17 24.62
N CYS A 305 4.29 -11.16 25.46
CA CYS A 305 5.28 -10.15 25.79
C CYS A 305 6.48 -10.72 26.54
N SER A 306 6.27 -11.68 27.46
CA SER A 306 7.36 -12.39 28.14
C SER A 306 8.20 -13.20 27.15
N ALA A 307 7.58 -13.87 26.17
CA ALA A 307 8.31 -14.55 25.09
C ALA A 307 9.13 -13.55 24.24
N GLY A 308 8.61 -12.34 24.01
CA GLY A 308 9.34 -11.26 23.34
C GLY A 308 10.64 -10.87 24.06
N ILE A 309 10.68 -10.91 25.39
CA ILE A 309 11.90 -10.65 26.18
C ILE A 309 12.96 -11.70 25.87
N VAL A 310 12.57 -12.98 25.79
CA VAL A 310 13.47 -14.08 25.43
C VAL A 310 14.01 -13.91 24.01
N ILE A 311 13.15 -13.53 23.05
CA ILE A 311 13.55 -13.25 21.67
C ILE A 311 14.56 -12.10 21.61
N ASN A 312 14.33 -11.01 22.34
CA ASN A 312 15.27 -9.89 22.42
C ASN A 312 16.65 -10.36 22.90
N ALA A 313 16.69 -11.12 23.99
CA ALA A 313 17.94 -11.66 24.55
C ALA A 313 18.65 -12.59 23.55
N ALA A 314 17.91 -13.49 22.89
CA ALA A 314 18.47 -14.41 21.91
C ALA A 314 19.07 -13.68 20.71
N VAL A 315 18.37 -12.68 20.15
CA VAL A 315 18.87 -11.88 19.03
C VAL A 315 20.12 -11.10 19.43
N LEU A 316 20.13 -10.47 20.60
CA LEU A 316 21.34 -9.81 21.11
C LEU A 316 22.51 -10.78 21.20
N SER A 317 22.31 -11.95 21.82
CA SER A 317 23.37 -12.95 21.98
C SER A 317 23.93 -13.42 20.64
N ILE A 318 23.07 -13.74 19.66
CA ILE A 318 23.50 -14.17 18.32
C ILE A 318 24.29 -13.06 17.62
N LEU A 319 23.74 -11.84 17.57
CA LEU A 319 24.37 -10.75 16.83
C LEU A 319 25.70 -10.30 17.47
N HIS A 320 25.74 -10.19 18.80
CA HIS A 320 26.93 -9.71 19.50
C HIS A 320 27.98 -10.81 19.70
N GLN A 321 27.58 -11.96 20.26
CA GLN A 321 28.53 -12.99 20.67
C GLN A 321 28.98 -13.86 19.49
N TRP A 322 28.11 -14.14 18.51
CA TRP A 322 28.43 -15.07 17.42
C TRP A 322 28.87 -14.34 16.16
N LEU A 323 28.24 -13.21 15.84
CA LEU A 323 28.58 -12.41 14.65
C LEU A 323 29.51 -11.22 14.95
N GLY A 324 29.90 -11.01 16.21
CA GLY A 324 30.83 -9.96 16.61
C GLY A 324 30.31 -8.53 16.40
N LEU A 325 29.00 -8.34 16.22
CA LEU A 325 28.41 -7.02 16.01
C LEU A 325 28.43 -6.20 17.31
N ASN A 326 28.32 -4.88 17.17
CA ASN A 326 28.23 -3.96 18.30
C ASN A 326 27.00 -4.30 19.17
N LYS A 327 27.21 -4.44 20.49
CA LYS A 327 26.16 -4.75 21.48
C LYS A 327 24.95 -3.82 21.42
N TYR A 328 25.15 -2.53 21.11
CA TYR A 328 24.05 -1.57 20.97
C TYR A 328 23.21 -1.84 19.71
N LEU A 329 23.85 -2.22 18.60
CA LEU A 329 23.14 -2.62 17.38
C LEU A 329 22.40 -3.94 17.60
N GLY A 330 23.02 -4.90 18.30
CA GLY A 330 22.38 -6.16 18.70
C GLY A 330 21.13 -5.92 19.57
N GLN A 331 21.22 -5.01 20.53
CA GLN A 331 20.10 -4.66 21.41
C GLN A 331 18.96 -3.99 20.64
N LEU A 332 19.28 -3.04 19.74
CA LEU A 332 18.26 -2.38 18.91
C LEU A 332 17.54 -3.37 18.00
N ALA A 333 18.29 -4.29 17.37
CA ALA A 333 17.71 -5.34 16.54
C ALA A 333 16.83 -6.29 17.36
N GLY A 334 17.27 -6.67 18.57
CA GLY A 334 16.49 -7.51 19.48
C GLY A 334 15.18 -6.85 19.92
N ILE A 335 15.21 -5.56 20.28
CA ILE A 335 14.00 -4.79 20.64
C ILE A 335 13.03 -4.74 19.46
N PHE A 336 13.54 -4.50 18.25
CA PHE A 336 12.73 -4.45 17.03
C PHE A 336 12.05 -5.81 16.77
N MET A 337 12.82 -6.91 16.81
CA MET A 337 12.30 -8.27 16.61
C MET A 337 11.29 -8.67 17.69
N ALA A 338 11.55 -8.35 18.95
CA ALA A 338 10.61 -8.58 20.05
C ALA A 338 9.32 -7.79 19.88
N THR A 339 9.40 -6.54 19.41
CA THR A 339 8.22 -5.69 19.14
C THR A 339 7.40 -6.28 18.00
N LEU A 340 8.04 -6.75 16.93
CA LEU A 340 7.37 -7.39 15.80
C LEU A 340 6.69 -8.69 16.21
N TRP A 341 7.40 -9.54 16.98
CA TRP A 341 6.83 -10.75 17.57
C TRP A 341 5.60 -10.42 18.42
N ASN A 342 5.75 -9.50 19.38
CA ASN A 342 4.66 -9.11 20.28
C ASN A 342 3.46 -8.59 19.48
N PHE A 343 3.67 -7.78 18.44
CA PHE A 343 2.60 -7.29 17.60
C PHE A 343 1.90 -8.41 16.82
N ILE A 344 2.65 -9.25 16.11
CA ILE A 344 2.07 -10.32 15.27
C ILE A 344 1.28 -11.31 16.12
N THR A 345 1.86 -11.77 17.22
CA THR A 345 1.24 -12.75 18.13
C THR A 345 -0.02 -12.18 18.80
N ASN A 346 0.04 -10.95 19.32
CA ASN A 346 -1.13 -10.31 19.92
C ASN A 346 -2.21 -9.98 18.88
N ASN A 347 -1.84 -9.50 17.70
CA ASN A 347 -2.80 -9.21 16.64
C ASN A 347 -3.48 -10.47 16.10
N ARG A 348 -2.84 -11.64 16.17
CA ARG A 348 -3.39 -12.91 15.70
C ARG A 348 -4.16 -13.68 16.77
N TRP A 349 -3.65 -13.73 18.01
CA TRP A 349 -4.17 -14.63 19.04
C TRP A 349 -4.78 -13.92 20.25
N THR A 350 -4.39 -12.68 20.56
CA THR A 350 -4.98 -11.93 21.68
C THR A 350 -6.21 -11.14 21.24
N TRP A 351 -6.09 -10.44 20.11
CA TRP A 351 -7.13 -9.60 19.49
C TRP A 351 -7.43 -9.97 18.03
N GLY A 352 -6.97 -11.14 17.58
CA GLY A 352 -7.21 -11.64 16.23
C GLY A 352 -8.41 -12.57 16.12
N ASN A 353 -8.94 -12.70 14.90
CA ASN A 353 -9.93 -13.71 14.57
C ASN A 353 -9.28 -15.10 14.60
N SER A 354 -9.91 -16.07 15.26
CA SER A 354 -9.68 -17.48 14.89
C SER A 354 -10.18 -17.65 13.44
N PRO A 355 -9.56 -18.51 12.62
CA PRO A 355 -9.94 -18.68 11.22
C PRO A 355 -11.26 -19.44 11.14
N GLU A 356 -12.37 -18.74 11.36
CA GLU A 356 -13.71 -19.17 10.97
C GLU A 356 -14.44 -17.93 10.43
N THR A 357 -14.91 -18.07 9.18
CA THR A 357 -15.79 -17.18 8.40
C THR A 357 -15.26 -15.80 7.99
N ASP A 358 -14.72 -15.71 6.75
CA ASP A 358 -15.11 -14.74 5.69
C ASP A 358 -14.42 -15.02 4.33
#